data_AF-A0A7R9QCP8-F1
#
_entry.id   AF-A0A7R9QCP8-F1
#
_cell.length_a   1.000
_cell.length_b   1.000
_cell.length_c   1.000
_cell.angle_alpha   90.00
_cell.angle_beta   90.00
_cell.angle_gamma   90.00
#
_symmetry.space_group_name_H-M   'P 1'
#
loop_
_entity.id
_entity.type
_entity.pdbx_description
1 polymer ?
#
loop_
_entity_poly.entity_id
_entity_poly.type
_entity_poly.pdbx_seq_one_letter_code
_entity_poly.pdbx_strand_id
1 'polypeptide(L)'
;MHYDDIANAKQNPMPGVVINRPNGPDVYKGVPKDYVGEDVNPSNFLSVLRGDSVFAHLVAFPHKYLYAKELAETLITMHKNNRFAKLVFYMEACHSADPYTAAWLYDSEHKDLTKETLQEQYNFIEMVINKSVDHKIQHSHQYGDLSIAKLPVSQFLGSKKPPQALNIALEPKDNCDAIPSQDVFIHIKQKQISSTNDINEKQRYLSELSDVLKGRQYVDKVLYEYIENSETIHCQYYRHKLVGRVQPLITEYEGHYDRHR
;
A
#
# COMPACT_ATOMS: atom_id res chain seq x y z
N MET A 1 -14.89 -1.23 0.31
CA MET A 1 -14.75 -2.40 1.20
C MET A 1 -13.53 -2.14 2.09
N HIS A 2 -13.63 -2.33 3.41
CA HIS A 2 -12.51 -2.19 4.36
C HIS A 2 -12.78 -3.07 5.59
N TYR A 3 -11.76 -3.64 6.24
CA TYR A 3 -11.99 -4.66 7.26
C TYR A 3 -12.68 -4.13 8.54
N ASP A 4 -12.59 -2.82 8.79
CA ASP A 4 -13.24 -2.09 9.89
C ASP A 4 -12.72 -2.45 11.30
N ASP A 5 -11.44 -2.79 11.39
CA ASP A 5 -10.75 -3.16 12.64
C ASP A 5 -9.84 -2.06 13.22
N ILE A 6 -9.75 -0.90 12.55
CA ILE A 6 -8.83 0.19 12.94
C ILE A 6 -9.48 1.19 13.91
N ALA A 7 -10.65 1.73 13.57
CA ALA A 7 -11.24 2.86 14.29
C ALA A 7 -11.48 2.56 15.78
N ASN A 8 -11.84 1.32 16.12
CA ASN A 8 -12.12 0.89 17.50
C ASN A 8 -11.08 -0.11 18.03
N ALA A 9 -9.90 -0.20 17.41
CA ALA A 9 -8.82 -1.04 17.90
C ALA A 9 -8.42 -0.63 19.32
N LYS A 10 -8.05 -1.59 20.17
CA LYS A 10 -7.53 -1.30 21.52
C LYS A 10 -6.28 -0.43 21.50
N GLN A 11 -5.53 -0.51 20.40
CA GLN A 11 -4.29 0.23 20.16
C GLN A 11 -4.55 1.63 19.61
N ASN A 12 -5.78 1.97 19.20
CA ASN A 12 -6.09 3.29 18.69
C ASN A 12 -6.18 4.29 19.86
N PRO A 13 -5.29 5.30 19.96
CA PRO A 13 -5.35 6.29 21.02
C PRO A 13 -6.56 7.23 20.90
N MET A 14 -7.22 7.27 19.73
CA MET A 14 -8.40 8.07 19.46
C MET A 14 -9.55 7.17 18.96
N PRO A 15 -10.26 6.45 19.85
CA PRO A 15 -11.33 5.55 19.45
C PRO A 15 -12.40 6.24 18.59
N GLY A 16 -12.78 5.59 17.50
CA GLY A 16 -13.74 6.09 16.51
C GLY A 16 -13.16 7.08 15.49
N VAL A 17 -11.86 7.41 15.56
CA VAL A 17 -11.19 8.35 14.65
C VAL A 17 -10.13 7.61 13.83
N VAL A 18 -10.04 7.93 12.55
CA VAL A 18 -8.94 7.51 11.66
C VAL A 18 -8.40 8.75 10.95
N ILE A 19 -7.08 8.89 10.86
CA ILE A 19 -6.41 9.98 10.15
C ILE A 19 -5.55 9.42 9.02
N ASN A 20 -5.42 10.17 7.93
CA ASN A 20 -4.58 9.81 6.77
C ASN A 20 -3.37 10.76 6.57
N ARG A 21 -3.13 11.67 7.51
CA ARG A 21 -1.94 12.53 7.56
C ARG A 21 -1.70 13.03 8.98
N PRO A 22 -0.45 13.37 9.35
CA PRO A 22 -0.17 13.97 10.66
C PRO A 22 -1.01 15.22 10.90
N ASN A 23 -1.69 15.27 12.06
CA ASN A 23 -2.62 16.35 12.43
C ASN A 23 -3.75 16.59 11.41
N GLY A 24 -4.10 15.57 10.62
CA GLY A 24 -5.19 15.62 9.65
C GLY A 24 -6.57 15.52 10.29
N PRO A 25 -7.64 15.79 9.51
CA PRO A 25 -9.00 15.57 9.97
C PRO A 25 -9.31 14.08 10.12
N ASP A 26 -10.39 13.78 10.86
CA ASP A 26 -11.00 12.44 10.85
C ASP A 26 -11.55 12.13 9.46
N VAL A 27 -11.09 11.01 8.89
CA VAL A 27 -11.53 10.50 7.59
C VAL A 27 -12.47 9.30 7.71
N TYR A 28 -12.77 8.83 8.93
CA TYR A 28 -13.62 7.66 9.17
C TYR A 28 -15.11 7.99 9.22
N LYS A 29 -15.46 9.15 9.79
CA LYS A 29 -16.85 9.55 9.95
C LYS A 29 -17.56 9.64 8.59
N GLY A 30 -18.65 8.88 8.46
CA GLY A 30 -19.49 8.87 7.26
C GLY A 30 -19.00 7.94 6.15
N VAL A 31 -17.91 7.20 6.36
CA VAL A 31 -17.47 6.16 5.41
C VAL A 31 -18.49 5.01 5.40
N PRO A 32 -19.06 4.65 4.23
CA PRO A 32 -19.98 3.52 4.09
C PRO A 32 -19.32 2.19 4.47
N LYS A 33 -20.11 1.30 5.07
CA LYS A 33 -19.69 -0.03 5.54
C LYS A 33 -20.36 -1.14 4.74
N ASP A 34 -20.28 -1.05 3.41
CA ASP A 34 -20.96 -2.00 2.51
C ASP A 34 -20.41 -3.43 2.66
N TYR A 35 -19.10 -3.58 2.90
CA TYR A 35 -18.42 -4.85 3.17
C TYR A 35 -17.33 -4.62 4.20
N VAL A 36 -17.44 -5.31 5.34
CA VAL A 36 -16.51 -5.24 6.47
C VAL A 36 -16.16 -6.65 6.98
N GLY A 37 -15.08 -6.80 7.74
CA GLY A 37 -14.62 -8.11 8.23
C GLY A 37 -14.43 -9.13 7.09
N GLU A 38 -14.95 -10.34 7.30
CA GLU A 38 -14.80 -11.46 6.35
C GLU A 38 -15.49 -11.23 4.99
N ASP A 39 -16.40 -10.26 4.91
CA ASP A 39 -17.02 -9.86 3.65
C ASP A 39 -16.06 -9.11 2.73
N VAL A 40 -14.91 -8.68 3.25
CA VAL A 40 -13.79 -8.16 2.47
C VAL A 40 -13.03 -9.34 1.85
N ASN A 41 -13.56 -9.88 0.75
CA ASN A 41 -12.95 -11.01 0.03
C ASN A 41 -13.06 -10.89 -1.51
N PRO A 42 -12.18 -11.59 -2.27
CA PRO A 42 -12.14 -11.50 -3.74
C PRO A 42 -13.46 -11.81 -4.43
N SER A 43 -14.23 -12.76 -3.89
CA SER A 43 -15.50 -13.16 -4.48
C SER A 43 -16.50 -11.99 -4.49
N ASN A 44 -16.68 -11.35 -3.33
CA ASN A 44 -17.56 -10.19 -3.20
C ASN A 44 -17.11 -9.04 -4.11
N PHE A 45 -15.81 -8.78 -4.20
CA PHE A 45 -15.28 -7.74 -5.07
C PHE A 45 -15.50 -7.98 -6.56
N LEU A 46 -15.21 -9.19 -7.05
CA LEU A 46 -15.41 -9.48 -8.45
C LEU A 46 -16.90 -9.46 -8.79
N SER A 47 -17.77 -9.90 -7.88
CA SER A 47 -19.23 -9.78 -8.03
C SER A 47 -19.68 -8.31 -8.03
N VAL A 48 -19.06 -7.46 -7.22
CA VAL A 48 -19.25 -6.01 -7.25
C VAL A 48 -18.90 -5.43 -8.62
N LEU A 49 -17.73 -5.76 -9.16
CA LEU A 49 -17.29 -5.27 -10.47
C LEU A 49 -18.20 -5.74 -11.60
N ARG A 50 -18.62 -7.01 -11.55
CA ARG A 50 -19.60 -7.55 -12.50
C ARG A 50 -21.00 -6.98 -12.30
N GLY A 51 -21.25 -6.28 -11.19
CA GLY A 51 -22.58 -5.84 -10.76
C GLY A 51 -23.54 -7.01 -10.54
N ASP A 52 -23.00 -8.15 -10.17
CA ASP A 52 -23.72 -9.30 -9.62
C ASP A 52 -23.97 -9.11 -8.11
N SER A 53 -23.35 -8.08 -7.52
CA SER A 53 -23.48 -7.67 -6.13
C SER A 53 -24.34 -6.40 -6.01
N VAL A 54 -25.16 -6.33 -4.96
CA VAL A 54 -26.19 -5.29 -4.79
C VAL A 54 -25.62 -3.95 -4.26
N PHE A 55 -24.37 -3.93 -3.76
CA PHE A 55 -23.71 -2.73 -3.23
C PHE A 55 -22.22 -2.76 -3.63
N ALA A 56 -21.61 -1.65 -4.03
CA ALA A 56 -20.26 -1.64 -4.62
C ALA A 56 -19.47 -0.40 -4.18
N HIS A 57 -18.18 -0.55 -3.80
CA HIS A 57 -16.99 0.28 -4.17
C HIS A 57 -15.70 -0.06 -3.32
N LEU A 58 -14.57 -0.29 -4.03
CA LEU A 58 -13.11 -0.30 -3.67
C LEU A 58 -12.47 -1.40 -2.75
N VAL A 59 -11.21 -1.82 -3.01
CA VAL A 59 -10.57 -3.08 -2.51
C VAL A 59 -9.06 -3.12 -2.22
N ALA A 60 -8.74 -3.84 -1.11
CA ALA A 60 -7.67 -4.82 -0.89
C ALA A 60 -8.21 -5.91 0.09
N PHE A 61 -7.68 -7.14 0.11
CA PHE A 61 -8.23 -8.26 0.91
C PHE A 61 -7.30 -8.75 2.04
N PRO A 62 -7.80 -8.94 3.27
CA PRO A 62 -7.00 -9.37 4.40
C PRO A 62 -6.56 -10.84 4.37
N HIS A 63 -7.43 -11.75 3.88
CA HIS A 63 -7.22 -13.21 4.07
C HIS A 63 -7.14 -14.02 2.78
N LYS A 64 -7.28 -13.39 1.61
CA LYS A 64 -7.26 -14.07 0.30
C LYS A 64 -6.58 -13.20 -0.75
N TYR A 65 -5.93 -13.84 -1.72
CA TYR A 65 -5.31 -13.16 -2.85
C TYR A 65 -6.30 -13.04 -4.01
N LEU A 66 -6.27 -11.90 -4.69
CA LEU A 66 -6.87 -11.74 -6.01
C LEU A 66 -5.77 -11.90 -7.06
N TYR A 67 -5.87 -12.91 -7.91
CA TYR A 67 -4.87 -13.11 -8.95
C TYR A 67 -5.13 -12.19 -10.15
N ALA A 68 -4.05 -11.70 -10.77
CA ALA A 68 -4.14 -10.80 -11.92
C ALA A 68 -5.00 -11.36 -13.07
N LYS A 69 -4.96 -12.69 -13.27
CA LYS A 69 -5.80 -13.39 -14.25
C LYS A 69 -7.30 -13.18 -13.98
N GLU A 70 -7.73 -13.35 -12.72
CA GLU A 70 -9.14 -13.24 -12.34
C GLU A 70 -9.66 -11.80 -12.50
N LEU A 71 -8.83 -10.81 -12.15
CA LEU A 71 -9.15 -9.41 -12.37
C LEU A 71 -9.24 -9.10 -13.87
N ALA A 72 -8.26 -9.52 -14.66
CA ALA A 72 -8.24 -9.29 -16.11
C ALA A 72 -9.47 -9.91 -16.80
N GLU A 73 -9.81 -11.16 -16.48
CA GLU A 73 -11.00 -11.84 -17.01
C GLU A 73 -12.30 -11.11 -16.63
N THR A 74 -12.36 -10.57 -15.41
CA THR A 74 -13.50 -9.79 -14.93
C THR A 74 -13.64 -8.47 -15.70
N LEU A 75 -12.55 -7.73 -15.91
CA LEU A 75 -12.55 -6.49 -16.69
C LEU A 75 -12.95 -6.74 -18.15
N ILE A 76 -12.46 -7.83 -18.77
CA ILE A 76 -12.86 -8.26 -20.11
C ILE A 76 -14.38 -8.53 -20.15
N THR A 77 -14.90 -9.21 -19.13
CA THR A 77 -16.33 -9.52 -19.03
C THR A 77 -17.17 -8.24 -18.90
N MET A 78 -16.75 -7.30 -18.05
CA MET A 78 -17.40 -5.99 -17.92
C MET A 78 -17.41 -5.21 -19.24
N HIS A 79 -16.29 -5.23 -19.97
CA HIS A 79 -16.18 -4.58 -21.27
C HIS A 79 -17.11 -5.20 -22.31
N LYS A 80 -17.12 -6.53 -22.44
CA LYS A 80 -18.02 -7.28 -23.33
C LYS A 80 -19.50 -7.00 -23.05
N ASN A 81 -19.84 -6.78 -21.78
CA ASN A 81 -21.19 -6.51 -21.32
C ASN A 81 -21.51 -5.00 -21.25
N ASN A 82 -20.69 -4.12 -21.86
CA ASN A 82 -20.89 -2.67 -21.90
C ASN A 82 -21.16 -2.02 -20.52
N ARG A 83 -20.49 -2.52 -19.47
CA ARG A 83 -20.76 -2.11 -18.08
C ARG A 83 -20.15 -0.76 -17.70
N PHE A 84 -19.32 -0.18 -18.57
CA PHE A 84 -18.74 1.15 -18.40
C PHE A 84 -18.51 1.79 -19.77
N ALA A 85 -18.64 3.11 -19.85
CA ALA A 85 -18.21 3.87 -21.02
C ALA A 85 -16.70 4.13 -20.99
N LYS A 86 -16.17 4.43 -19.80
CA LYS A 86 -14.73 4.60 -19.50
C LYS A 86 -14.50 4.11 -18.07
N LEU A 87 -13.34 3.52 -17.83
CA LEU A 87 -12.96 2.97 -16.52
C LEU A 87 -11.51 3.33 -16.23
N VAL A 88 -11.26 3.79 -15.01
CA VAL A 88 -9.93 4.15 -14.51
C VAL A 88 -9.70 3.39 -13.21
N PHE A 89 -8.54 2.76 -13.08
CA PHE A 89 -8.12 2.00 -11.90
C PHE A 89 -6.87 2.64 -11.31
N TYR A 90 -6.95 3.10 -10.07
CA TYR A 90 -5.78 3.50 -9.27
C TYR A 90 -5.46 2.31 -8.38
N MET A 91 -4.27 1.74 -8.55
CA MET A 91 -3.88 0.51 -7.88
C MET A 91 -2.60 0.74 -7.11
N GLU A 92 -2.76 0.79 -5.78
CA GLU A 92 -1.66 0.79 -4.84
C GLU A 92 -1.37 -0.65 -4.42
N ALA A 93 -0.16 -1.16 -4.70
CA ALA A 93 0.23 -2.52 -4.34
C ALA A 93 1.76 -2.67 -4.27
N CYS A 94 2.24 -3.08 -3.08
CA CYS A 94 3.62 -3.43 -2.74
C CYS A 94 4.71 -2.35 -2.90
N HIS A 95 5.68 -2.45 -1.99
CA HIS A 95 6.97 -1.76 -1.90
C HIS A 95 7.03 -0.27 -1.52
N SER A 96 5.92 0.49 -1.48
CA SER A 96 5.95 1.88 -0.96
C SER A 96 4.62 2.62 -1.15
N ALA A 97 3.61 2.21 -0.41
CA ALA A 97 2.26 2.73 -0.55
C ALA A 97 2.02 4.16 -0.09
N ASP A 98 2.95 4.74 0.66
CA ASP A 98 2.72 6.02 1.30
C ASP A 98 2.77 7.20 0.32
N PRO A 99 3.83 7.39 -0.50
CA PRO A 99 3.90 8.57 -1.37
C PRO A 99 2.89 8.54 -2.52
N TYR A 100 2.59 7.39 -3.12
CA TYR A 100 1.61 7.32 -4.23
C TYR A 100 0.21 7.70 -3.73
N THR A 101 -0.27 7.03 -2.68
CA THR A 101 -1.62 7.27 -2.16
C THR A 101 -1.75 8.67 -1.56
N ALA A 102 -0.74 9.12 -0.80
CA ALA A 102 -0.73 10.48 -0.28
C ALA A 102 -0.70 11.52 -1.40
N ALA A 103 0.09 11.31 -2.47
CA ALA A 103 0.19 12.26 -3.57
C ALA A 103 -1.12 12.45 -4.30
N TRP A 104 -1.78 11.37 -4.76
CA TRP A 104 -3.00 11.53 -5.56
C TRP A 104 -4.19 12.05 -4.73
N LEU A 105 -4.27 11.66 -3.45
CA LEU A 105 -5.29 12.20 -2.53
C LEU A 105 -5.03 13.68 -2.24
N TYR A 106 -3.78 14.04 -1.93
CA TYR A 106 -3.40 15.42 -1.68
C TYR A 106 -3.72 16.30 -2.90
N ASP A 107 -3.30 15.87 -4.07
CA ASP A 107 -3.55 16.54 -5.35
C ASP A 107 -5.05 16.79 -5.56
N SER A 108 -5.85 15.74 -5.38
CA SER A 108 -7.30 15.80 -5.59
C SER A 108 -8.04 16.67 -4.59
N GLU A 109 -7.50 16.87 -3.38
CA GLU A 109 -8.08 17.77 -2.38
C GLU A 109 -7.77 19.26 -2.64
N HIS A 110 -6.69 19.55 -3.35
CA HIS A 110 -6.15 20.91 -3.48
C HIS A 110 -6.26 21.51 -4.89
N LYS A 111 -6.56 20.70 -5.90
CA LYS A 111 -6.74 21.16 -7.29
C LYS A 111 -8.20 21.25 -7.73
N ASP A 112 -8.40 22.01 -8.79
CA ASP A 112 -9.67 22.05 -9.50
C ASP A 112 -9.74 20.88 -10.50
N LEU A 113 -10.40 19.80 -10.07
CA LEU A 113 -10.54 18.56 -10.85
C LEU A 113 -11.31 18.75 -12.17
N THR A 114 -12.00 19.88 -12.36
CA THR A 114 -12.66 20.21 -13.63
C THR A 114 -11.69 20.71 -14.70
N LYS A 115 -10.50 21.13 -14.28
CA LYS A 115 -9.43 21.64 -15.15
C LYS A 115 -8.29 20.67 -15.29
N GLU A 116 -7.94 19.99 -14.20
CA GLU A 116 -6.87 19.01 -14.20
C GLU A 116 -7.27 17.74 -14.97
N THR A 117 -6.39 17.32 -15.86
CA THR A 117 -6.46 16.06 -16.57
C THR A 117 -5.85 14.91 -15.78
N LEU A 118 -6.30 13.67 -16.05
CA LEU A 118 -5.69 12.47 -15.48
C LEU A 118 -4.17 12.38 -15.78
N GLN A 119 -3.72 12.89 -16.93
CA GLN A 119 -2.31 12.95 -17.27
C GLN A 119 -1.54 13.93 -16.38
N GLU A 120 -2.10 15.11 -16.12
CA GLU A 120 -1.45 16.09 -15.24
C GLU A 120 -1.36 15.58 -13.80
N GLN A 121 -2.42 14.93 -13.31
CA GLN A 121 -2.40 14.26 -12.01
C GLN A 121 -1.34 13.15 -11.96
N TYR A 122 -1.26 12.31 -12.98
CA TYR A 122 -0.21 11.28 -13.07
C TYR A 122 1.19 11.88 -13.03
N ASN A 123 1.45 12.93 -13.80
CA ASN A 123 2.75 13.59 -13.84
C ASN A 123 3.12 14.19 -12.46
N PHE A 124 2.12 14.70 -11.72
CA PHE A 124 2.34 15.18 -10.35
C PHE A 124 2.72 14.03 -9.41
N ILE A 125 1.99 12.91 -9.46
CA ILE A 125 2.27 11.72 -8.65
C ILE A 125 3.69 11.19 -8.95
N GLU A 126 4.04 11.08 -10.22
CA GLU A 126 5.37 10.65 -10.67
C GLU A 126 6.46 11.60 -10.16
N MET A 127 6.25 12.92 -10.24
CA MET A 127 7.17 13.90 -9.67
C MET A 127 7.37 13.71 -8.16
N VAL A 128 6.30 13.47 -7.40
CA VAL A 128 6.39 13.26 -5.94
C VAL A 128 7.16 11.98 -5.62
N ILE A 129 6.85 10.88 -6.31
CA ILE A 129 7.53 9.59 -6.14
C ILE A 129 9.02 9.69 -6.48
N ASN A 130 9.36 10.37 -7.58
CA ASN A 130 10.74 10.57 -8.01
C ASN A 130 11.56 11.45 -7.04
N LYS A 131 10.89 12.28 -6.22
CA LYS A 131 11.53 13.06 -5.15
C LYS A 131 11.63 12.31 -3.82
N SER A 132 10.97 11.17 -3.68
CA SER A 132 11.02 10.37 -2.47
C SER A 132 12.38 9.67 -2.30
N VAL A 133 12.75 9.37 -1.06
CA VAL A 133 14.05 8.77 -0.68
C VAL A 133 14.28 7.43 -1.42
N ASP A 134 13.21 6.76 -1.82
CA ASP A 134 13.21 5.46 -2.50
C ASP A 134 13.05 5.54 -4.05
N HIS A 135 13.29 6.71 -4.66
CA HIS A 135 13.16 6.93 -6.12
C HIS A 135 13.93 5.94 -7.01
N LYS A 136 14.90 5.20 -6.46
CA LYS A 136 15.64 4.15 -7.19
C LYS A 136 14.86 2.84 -7.36
N ILE A 137 13.72 2.68 -6.67
CA ILE A 137 12.97 1.41 -6.59
C ILE A 137 11.50 1.60 -7.03
N GLN A 138 11.01 2.84 -7.09
CA GLN A 138 9.60 3.13 -7.34
C GLN A 138 9.40 3.82 -8.67
N HIS A 139 8.54 3.23 -9.50
CA HIS A 139 8.09 3.84 -10.75
C HIS A 139 6.57 3.68 -10.85
N SER A 140 5.87 4.81 -11.00
CA SER A 140 4.47 4.78 -11.43
C SER A 140 4.41 4.33 -12.88
N HIS A 141 3.36 3.60 -13.22
CA HIS A 141 3.13 3.10 -14.58
C HIS A 141 1.69 3.37 -15.00
N GLN A 142 1.48 3.60 -16.29
CA GLN A 142 0.15 3.68 -16.91
C GLN A 142 -0.01 2.55 -17.93
N TYR A 143 -1.23 2.01 -18.01
CA TYR A 143 -1.58 0.91 -18.90
C TYR A 143 -2.94 1.13 -19.54
N GLY A 144 -3.23 0.39 -20.61
CA GLY A 144 -4.52 0.44 -21.30
C GLY A 144 -4.62 1.55 -22.35
N ASP A 145 -5.83 2.10 -22.52
CA ASP A 145 -6.07 3.19 -23.47
C ASP A 145 -5.66 4.55 -22.87
N LEU A 146 -4.44 4.97 -23.21
CA LEU A 146 -3.87 6.23 -22.72
C LEU A 146 -4.58 7.48 -23.27
N SER A 147 -5.48 7.35 -24.26
CA SER A 147 -6.28 8.50 -24.71
C SER A 147 -7.21 9.02 -23.60
N ILE A 148 -7.61 8.15 -22.66
CA ILE A 148 -8.41 8.49 -21.48
C ILE A 148 -7.67 9.48 -20.57
N ALA A 149 -6.32 9.46 -20.56
CA ALA A 149 -5.54 10.34 -19.70
C ALA A 149 -5.75 11.84 -20.00
N LYS A 150 -6.28 12.18 -21.18
CA LYS A 150 -6.60 13.56 -21.58
C LYS A 150 -7.89 14.09 -20.96
N LEU A 151 -8.69 13.23 -20.32
CA LEU A 151 -9.96 13.62 -19.72
C LEU A 151 -9.74 14.27 -18.35
N PRO A 152 -10.61 15.20 -17.95
CA PRO A 152 -10.53 15.83 -16.65
C PRO A 152 -10.81 14.81 -15.53
N VAL A 153 -10.07 14.91 -14.43
CA VAL A 153 -10.18 14.02 -13.26
C VAL A 153 -11.61 14.01 -12.70
N SER A 154 -12.31 15.14 -12.77
CA SER A 154 -13.69 15.27 -12.31
C SER A 154 -14.70 14.36 -13.02
N GLN A 155 -14.40 13.82 -14.21
CA GLN A 155 -15.26 12.80 -14.83
C GLN A 155 -15.30 11.48 -14.06
N PHE A 156 -14.29 11.22 -13.21
CA PHE A 156 -14.13 9.98 -12.46
C PHE A 156 -14.28 10.19 -10.95
N LEU A 157 -13.76 11.28 -10.40
CA LEU A 157 -13.79 11.57 -8.96
C LEU A 157 -14.86 12.62 -8.56
N GLY A 158 -15.59 13.17 -9.54
CA GLY A 158 -16.61 14.20 -9.32
C GLY A 158 -16.07 15.63 -9.35
N SER A 159 -16.98 16.61 -9.42
CA SER A 159 -16.64 18.03 -9.67
C SER A 159 -16.50 18.87 -8.40
N LYS A 160 -15.96 18.30 -7.31
CA LYS A 160 -15.81 19.04 -6.04
C LYS A 160 -14.80 20.17 -6.25
N LYS A 161 -15.26 21.42 -6.13
CA LYS A 161 -14.36 22.59 -6.10
C LYS A 161 -13.61 22.61 -4.77
N PRO A 162 -12.30 22.92 -4.76
CA PRO A 162 -11.54 22.97 -3.52
C PRO A 162 -12.15 24.05 -2.60
N PRO A 163 -12.28 23.78 -1.28
CA PRO A 163 -12.86 24.72 -0.33
C PRO A 163 -11.92 25.91 -0.12
N GLN A 164 -12.01 26.87 -1.04
CA GLN A 164 -11.15 28.06 -1.14
C GLN A 164 -9.67 27.70 -1.37
N ALA A 165 -8.98 28.45 -2.23
CA ALA A 165 -7.56 28.23 -2.48
C ALA A 165 -6.78 28.56 -1.22
N LEU A 166 -6.61 27.57 -0.34
CA LEU A 166 -5.59 27.61 0.69
C LEU A 166 -4.26 27.62 -0.05
N ASN A 167 -3.62 28.78 -0.11
CA ASN A 167 -2.21 28.94 -0.44
C ASN A 167 -1.37 28.28 0.67
N ILE A 168 -1.57 26.99 0.93
CA ILE A 168 -0.61 26.18 1.65
C ILE A 168 0.37 25.75 0.58
N ALA A 169 1.42 26.55 0.41
CA ALA A 169 2.63 26.03 -0.20
C ALA A 169 2.98 24.77 0.60
N LEU A 170 2.95 23.61 -0.03
CA LEU A 170 3.69 22.47 0.49
C LEU A 170 5.15 22.90 0.44
N GLU A 171 5.65 23.39 1.57
CA GLU A 171 7.04 23.08 1.86
C GLU A 171 7.10 21.55 1.91
N PRO A 172 7.93 20.90 1.07
CA PRO A 172 8.20 19.48 1.24
C PRO A 172 8.70 19.36 2.68
N LYS A 173 7.85 18.84 3.58
CA LYS A 173 8.32 18.59 4.93
C LYS A 173 9.46 17.59 4.75
N ASP A 174 10.66 18.01 5.12
CA ASP A 174 11.90 17.22 5.13
C ASP A 174 11.80 15.93 5.99
N ASN A 175 10.63 15.67 6.58
CA ASN A 175 10.38 14.56 7.48
C ASN A 175 9.22 13.70 6.97
N CYS A 176 9.41 13.12 5.78
CA CYS A 176 8.62 11.96 5.37
C CYS A 176 9.23 10.74 6.06
N ASP A 177 8.53 10.17 7.04
CA ASP A 177 8.81 8.86 7.66
C ASP A 177 8.56 7.69 6.66
N ALA A 178 8.68 7.94 5.36
CA ALA A 178 8.39 6.96 4.32
C ALA A 178 9.38 5.80 4.41
N ILE A 179 8.84 4.59 4.47
CA ILE A 179 9.60 3.34 4.57
C ILE A 179 8.99 2.31 3.61
N PRO A 180 9.78 1.35 3.10
CA PRO A 180 9.26 0.26 2.31
C PRO A 180 8.15 -0.49 3.06
N SER A 181 7.03 -0.78 2.39
CA SER A 181 5.85 -1.39 3.03
C SER A 181 6.16 -2.70 3.76
N GLN A 182 7.14 -3.47 3.24
CA GLN A 182 7.61 -4.70 3.87
C GLN A 182 8.23 -4.45 5.26
N ASP A 183 8.91 -3.32 5.45
CA ASP A 183 9.68 -2.99 6.66
C ASP A 183 8.89 -2.17 7.69
N VAL A 184 7.63 -1.81 7.38
CA VAL A 184 6.73 -1.07 8.27
C VAL A 184 6.63 -1.71 9.64
N PHE A 185 6.38 -3.03 9.70
CA PHE A 185 6.27 -3.73 10.98
C PHE A 185 7.57 -3.63 11.81
N ILE A 186 8.72 -3.82 11.17
CA ILE A 186 10.04 -3.76 11.81
C ILE A 186 10.28 -2.36 12.38
N HIS A 187 10.05 -1.33 11.57
CA HIS A 187 10.23 0.06 11.97
C HIS A 187 9.31 0.46 13.14
N ILE A 188 8.04 0.05 13.08
CA ILE A 188 7.08 0.27 14.18
C ILE A 188 7.61 -0.37 15.47
N LYS A 189 8.06 -1.63 15.41
CA LYS A 189 8.60 -2.32 16.59
C LYS A 189 9.86 -1.64 17.12
N GLN A 190 10.78 -1.23 16.25
CA GLN A 190 11.99 -0.49 16.65
C GLN A 190 11.66 0.84 17.33
N LYS A 191 10.70 1.61 16.81
CA LYS A 191 10.20 2.84 17.46
C LYS A 191 9.56 2.51 18.82
N GLN A 192 8.70 1.50 18.90
CA GLN A 192 8.08 1.06 20.16
C GLN A 192 9.12 0.66 21.23
N ILE A 193 10.14 -0.11 20.84
CA ILE A 193 11.25 -0.52 21.72
C ILE A 193 12.06 0.67 22.23
N SER A 194 12.29 1.67 21.37
CA SER A 194 13.06 2.87 21.71
C SER A 194 12.28 3.83 22.60
N SER A 195 10.95 3.86 22.48
CA SER A 195 10.09 4.81 23.19
C SER A 195 9.49 4.28 24.50
N THR A 196 9.40 2.96 24.70
CA THR A 196 8.83 2.39 25.93
C THR A 196 9.84 2.31 27.07
N ASN A 197 9.37 2.63 28.28
CA ASN A 197 10.10 2.43 29.53
C ASN A 197 9.63 1.16 30.28
N ASP A 198 8.54 0.51 29.84
CA ASP A 198 8.05 -0.73 30.44
C ASP A 198 8.89 -1.91 29.96
N ILE A 199 9.55 -2.59 30.92
CA ILE A 199 10.44 -3.72 30.64
C ILE A 199 9.68 -4.90 30.01
N ASN A 200 8.47 -5.18 30.48
CA ASN A 200 7.66 -6.30 29.98
C ASN A 200 7.21 -6.02 28.54
N GLU A 201 6.76 -4.79 28.26
CA GLU A 201 6.42 -4.40 26.89
C GLU A 201 7.65 -4.44 25.97
N LYS A 202 8.78 -3.93 26.44
CA LYS A 202 10.03 -3.94 25.67
C LYS A 202 10.45 -5.36 25.32
N GLN A 203 10.39 -6.30 26.27
CA GLN A 203 10.66 -7.71 26.03
C GLN A 203 9.68 -8.33 25.02
N ARG A 204 8.38 -8.02 25.15
CA ARG A 204 7.37 -8.47 24.17
C ARG A 204 7.69 -7.97 22.76
N TYR A 205 7.99 -6.68 22.59
CA TYR A 205 8.32 -6.11 21.28
C TYR A 205 9.60 -6.69 20.68
N LEU A 206 10.62 -6.95 21.51
CA LEU A 206 11.85 -7.63 21.08
C LEU A 206 11.58 -9.06 20.62
N SER A 207 10.71 -9.80 21.31
CA SER A 207 10.30 -11.15 20.91
C SER A 207 9.59 -11.12 19.55
N GLU A 208 8.57 -10.27 19.40
CA GLU A 208 7.81 -10.14 18.15
C GLU A 208 8.72 -9.73 16.97
N LEU A 209 9.66 -8.80 17.20
CA LEU A 209 10.64 -8.42 16.18
C LEU A 209 11.56 -9.59 15.82
N SER A 210 12.04 -10.34 16.81
CA SER A 210 12.88 -11.53 16.60
C SER A 210 12.16 -12.59 15.77
N ASP A 211 10.89 -12.85 16.06
CA ASP A 211 10.08 -13.85 15.36
C ASP A 211 9.91 -13.49 13.88
N VAL A 212 9.63 -12.21 13.57
CA VAL A 212 9.53 -11.74 12.18
C VAL A 212 10.87 -11.84 11.44
N LEU A 213 11.97 -11.46 12.08
CA LEU A 213 13.30 -11.53 11.45
C LEU A 213 13.74 -12.98 11.19
N LYS A 214 13.50 -13.88 12.14
CA LYS A 214 13.75 -15.32 11.96
C LYS A 214 12.88 -15.91 10.85
N GLY A 215 11.61 -15.50 10.79
CA GLY A 215 10.69 -15.89 9.72
C GLY A 215 11.20 -15.47 8.33
N ARG A 216 11.66 -14.23 8.19
CA ARG A 216 12.28 -13.74 6.94
C ARG A 216 13.51 -14.55 6.55
N GLN A 217 14.45 -14.72 7.49
CA GLN A 217 15.66 -15.51 7.25
C GLN A 217 15.35 -16.96 6.84
N TYR A 218 14.34 -17.56 7.47
CA TYR A 218 13.90 -18.90 7.14
C TYR A 218 13.33 -18.99 5.72
N VAL A 219 12.42 -18.08 5.34
CA VAL A 219 11.84 -18.04 3.99
C VAL A 219 12.92 -17.82 2.94
N ASP A 220 13.81 -16.85 3.17
CA ASP A 220 14.94 -16.58 2.28
C ASP A 220 15.78 -17.84 2.09
N LYS A 221 16.20 -18.47 3.19
CA LYS A 221 17.00 -19.71 3.16
C LYS A 221 16.31 -20.82 2.36
N VAL A 222 15.05 -21.12 2.65
CA VAL A 222 14.29 -22.18 1.96
C VAL A 222 14.15 -21.86 0.47
N LEU A 223 13.89 -20.61 0.12
CA LEU A 223 13.77 -20.18 -1.28
C LEU A 223 15.11 -20.31 -2.02
N TYR A 224 16.22 -19.89 -1.39
CA TYR A 224 17.56 -20.05 -1.94
C TYR A 224 17.89 -21.53 -2.16
N GLU A 225 17.68 -22.37 -1.15
CA GLU A 225 17.90 -23.82 -1.25
C GLU A 225 17.05 -24.44 -2.36
N TYR A 226 15.78 -24.04 -2.51
CA TYR A 226 14.93 -24.52 -3.59
C TYR A 226 15.44 -24.11 -4.98
N ILE A 227 15.83 -22.84 -5.17
CA ILE A 227 16.31 -22.33 -6.46
C ILE A 227 17.65 -22.97 -6.84
N GLU A 228 18.56 -23.13 -5.88
CA GLU A 228 19.84 -23.78 -6.11
C GLU A 228 19.67 -25.26 -6.49
N ASN A 229 18.72 -25.98 -5.88
CA ASN A 229 18.52 -27.41 -6.13
C ASN A 229 17.53 -27.73 -7.26
N SER A 230 16.82 -26.74 -7.82
CA SER A 230 15.80 -26.97 -8.85
C SER A 230 16.34 -26.84 -10.27
N GLU A 231 16.15 -27.86 -11.11
CA GLU A 231 16.56 -27.84 -12.52
C GLU A 231 15.57 -27.11 -13.45
N THR A 232 14.50 -26.53 -12.91
CA THR A 232 13.53 -25.81 -13.73
C THR A 232 14.16 -24.61 -14.44
N ILE A 233 13.75 -24.36 -15.68
CA ILE A 233 14.18 -23.18 -16.48
C ILE A 233 14.02 -21.87 -15.69
N HIS A 234 12.93 -21.77 -14.91
CA HIS A 234 12.69 -20.60 -14.07
C HIS A 234 13.78 -20.46 -13.00
N CYS A 235 14.06 -21.50 -12.20
CA CYS A 235 15.08 -21.44 -11.16
C CYS A 235 16.48 -21.18 -11.74
N GLN A 236 16.83 -21.79 -12.88
CA GLN A 236 18.07 -21.50 -13.59
C GLN A 236 18.22 -20.01 -13.95
N TYR A 237 17.14 -19.38 -14.40
CA TYR A 237 17.12 -17.94 -14.69
C TYR A 237 17.37 -17.07 -13.45
N TYR A 238 16.81 -17.44 -12.29
CA TYR A 238 16.97 -16.66 -11.05
C TYR A 238 18.30 -16.86 -10.35
N ARG A 239 18.99 -18.00 -10.50
CA ARG A 239 20.30 -18.25 -9.87
C ARG A 239 21.28 -17.10 -10.08
N HIS A 240 21.47 -16.66 -11.33
CA HIS A 240 22.39 -15.57 -11.66
C HIS A 240 21.95 -14.19 -11.14
N LYS A 241 20.66 -13.99 -10.86
CA LYS A 241 20.12 -12.74 -10.30
C LYS A 241 20.22 -12.68 -8.76
N LEU A 242 20.43 -13.83 -8.13
CA LEU A 242 20.59 -13.97 -6.69
C LEU A 242 22.06 -13.86 -6.26
N VAL A 243 23.00 -14.22 -7.14
CA VAL A 243 24.45 -14.03 -6.96
C VAL A 243 24.77 -12.53 -6.95
N GLY A 244 25.07 -11.98 -5.77
CA GLY A 244 25.44 -10.57 -5.57
C GLY A 244 24.49 -9.75 -4.67
N ARG A 245 23.33 -10.29 -4.29
CA ARG A 245 22.46 -9.73 -3.23
C ARG A 245 22.68 -10.40 -1.87
N VAL A 246 23.83 -11.03 -1.68
CA VAL A 246 24.27 -11.59 -0.40
C VAL A 246 24.83 -10.46 0.48
N GLN A 247 23.97 -9.51 0.83
CA GLN A 247 24.08 -8.86 2.12
C GLN A 247 22.72 -9.04 2.77
N PRO A 248 22.59 -9.90 3.80
CA PRO A 248 21.46 -9.72 4.70
C PRO A 248 21.51 -8.27 5.17
N LEU A 249 20.37 -7.58 5.17
CA LEU A 249 20.19 -6.23 5.75
C LEU A 249 20.31 -6.26 7.29
N ILE A 250 21.16 -7.13 7.81
CA ILE A 250 21.54 -7.33 9.20
C ILE A 250 23.05 -7.54 9.21
N THR A 251 23.82 -6.48 8.98
CA THR A 251 25.15 -6.39 9.56
C THR A 251 25.02 -5.62 10.85
N GLU A 252 25.22 -6.34 11.96
CA GLU A 252 25.35 -5.88 13.34
C GLU A 252 24.04 -5.64 14.13
N TYR A 253 23.53 -6.74 14.69
CA TYR A 253 23.09 -6.72 16.09
C TYR A 253 23.64 -7.97 16.78
N GLU A 254 24.96 -7.99 17.03
CA GLU A 254 25.52 -8.92 18.00
C GLU A 254 25.08 -8.48 19.40
N GLY A 255 24.00 -9.10 19.86
CA GLY A 255 23.57 -9.04 21.23
C GLY A 255 24.64 -9.68 22.13
N HIS A 256 25.45 -8.84 22.76
CA HIS A 256 26.04 -9.17 24.05
C HIS A 256 24.90 -9.41 25.06
N TYR A 257 24.63 -10.67 25.40
CA TYR A 257 24.17 -11.10 26.74
C TYR A 257 24.41 -12.62 26.95
N ASP A 258 25.58 -12.88 27.54
CA ASP A 258 25.87 -13.75 28.68
C ASP A 258 25.31 -15.19 28.85
N ARG A 259 26.29 -16.13 28.83
CA ARG A 259 26.74 -17.04 29.91
C ARG A 259 25.92 -18.28 30.35
N HIS A 260 26.70 -19.38 30.44
CA HIS A 260 26.60 -20.56 31.32
C HIS A 260 25.65 -21.71 30.95
N ARG A 261 26.20 -22.77 30.35
CA ARG A 261 26.66 -24.01 31.03
C ARG A 261 27.41 -24.91 30.06
#